data_AF-A0A7G6ZA54-F1
#
_entry.id   AF-A0A7G6ZA54-F1
#
_cell.length_a   1.000
_cell.length_b   1.000
_cell.length_c   1.000
_cell.angle_alpha   90.00
_cell.angle_beta   90.00
_cell.angle_gamma   90.00
#
_symmetry.space_group_name_H-M   'P 1'
#
loop_
_entity.id
_entity.type
_entity.pdbx_description
1 polymer ?
#
loop_
_entity_poly.entity_id
_entity_poly.type
_entity_poly.pdbx_seq_one_letter_code
_entity_poly.pdbx_strand_id
1 'polypeptide(L)'
;MERAEATMHIGELAERTGLSLRTIRHYDEVGLLEPTGRTVGGFRLYTHDDFGRLMLIRRMKPLGFTLEEMTELLRIIDSFGSDRAGSDDPGESHSPVQTHNPVERAKLDSFIAQAVERRAKLEQQLAMADEFLELLRAQ
;
A
#
# COMPACT_ATOMS: atom_id res chain seq x y z
N MET A 1 -14.19 23.19 -15.17
CA MET A 1 -13.33 23.40 -13.99
C MET A 1 -13.06 22.03 -13.42
N GLU A 2 -11.89 21.49 -13.76
CA GLU A 2 -11.39 20.17 -13.37
C GLU A 2 -11.42 20.06 -11.84
N ARG A 3 -11.97 18.98 -11.29
CA ARG A 3 -11.83 18.65 -9.88
C ARG A 3 -10.33 18.48 -9.62
N ALA A 4 -9.66 19.50 -9.13
CA ALA A 4 -8.29 19.37 -8.66
C ALA A 4 -8.34 18.37 -7.49
N GLU A 5 -7.98 17.11 -7.75
CA GLU A 5 -7.68 16.19 -6.67
C GLU A 5 -6.68 16.88 -5.76
N ALA A 6 -6.96 16.87 -4.46
CA ALA A 6 -6.09 17.51 -3.48
C ALA A 6 -4.71 16.82 -3.55
N THR A 7 -3.77 17.50 -4.19
CA THR A 7 -2.39 17.02 -4.34
C THR A 7 -1.53 17.56 -3.21
N MET A 8 -0.58 16.73 -2.78
CA MET A 8 0.31 16.99 -1.66
C MET A 8 1.76 17.01 -2.13
N HIS A 9 2.57 17.83 -1.49
CA HIS A 9 4.02 17.75 -1.66
C HIS A 9 4.61 16.59 -0.87
N ILE A 10 5.84 16.18 -1.23
CA ILE A 10 6.56 15.11 -0.54
C ILE A 10 6.72 15.36 0.98
N GLY A 11 6.82 16.63 1.40
CA GLY A 11 6.90 17.02 2.81
C GLY A 11 5.63 16.68 3.58
N GLU A 12 4.49 17.12 3.06
CA GLU A 12 3.18 16.81 3.62
C GLU A 12 2.91 15.29 3.61
N LEU A 13 3.29 14.61 2.52
CA LEU A 13 3.15 13.16 2.43
C LEU A 13 3.99 12.43 3.49
N ALA A 14 5.22 12.88 3.73
CA ALA A 14 6.09 12.33 4.78
C ALA A 14 5.48 12.51 6.18
N GLU A 15 4.95 13.70 6.47
CA GLU A 15 4.29 13.99 7.74
C GLU A 15 3.07 13.09 7.95
N ARG A 16 2.18 13.00 6.95
CA ARG A 16 0.96 12.20 7.03
C ARG A 16 1.22 10.70 7.12
N THR A 17 2.23 10.20 6.42
CA THR A 17 2.57 8.77 6.40
C THR A 17 3.47 8.35 7.55
N GLY A 18 4.13 9.30 8.23
CA GLY A 18 5.18 9.04 9.21
C GLY A 18 6.44 8.41 8.61
N LEU A 19 6.57 8.40 7.27
CA LEU A 19 7.76 7.91 6.58
C LEU A 19 8.75 9.06 6.39
N SER A 20 10.05 8.74 6.42
CA SER A 20 11.05 9.74 6.11
C SER A 20 10.99 10.16 4.64
N LEU A 21 11.36 11.41 4.33
CA LEU A 21 11.54 11.87 2.96
C LEU A 21 12.47 10.96 2.15
N ARG A 22 13.52 10.41 2.80
CA ARG A 22 14.44 9.46 2.19
C ARG A 22 13.74 8.16 1.80
N THR A 23 12.86 7.64 2.65
CA THR A 23 12.08 6.43 2.37
C THR A 23 11.13 6.64 1.19
N ILE A 24 10.43 7.77 1.15
CA ILE A 24 9.51 8.08 0.06
C ILE A 24 10.27 8.24 -1.27
N ARG A 25 11.41 8.95 -1.26
CA ARG A 25 12.28 9.07 -2.45
C ARG A 25 12.82 7.72 -2.90
N HIS A 26 13.23 6.87 -1.97
CA HIS A 26 13.69 5.53 -2.29
C HIS A 26 12.59 4.70 -2.95
N TYR A 27 11.34 4.78 -2.46
CA TYR A 27 10.20 4.10 -3.10
C TYR A 27 9.87 4.63 -4.49
N ASP A 28 10.06 5.93 -4.73
CA ASP A 28 9.98 6.52 -6.07
C ASP A 28 11.10 6.00 -6.98
N GLU A 29 12.35 5.99 -6.51
CA GLU A 29 13.51 5.52 -7.27
C GLU A 29 13.42 4.04 -7.67
N VAL A 30 12.84 3.18 -6.82
CA VAL A 30 12.65 1.75 -7.12
C VAL A 30 11.33 1.45 -7.84
N GLY A 31 10.54 2.47 -8.21
CA GLY A 31 9.29 2.33 -8.95
C GLY A 31 8.12 1.77 -8.12
N LEU A 32 8.22 1.81 -6.79
CA LEU A 32 7.17 1.35 -5.89
C LEU A 32 6.09 2.42 -5.66
N LEU A 33 6.45 3.70 -5.80
CA LEU A 33 5.55 4.85 -5.74
C LEU A 33 5.92 5.86 -6.83
N GLU A 34 5.09 6.00 -7.87
CA GLU A 34 5.30 7.03 -8.87
C GLU A 34 4.49 8.29 -8.49
N PRO A 35 5.08 9.50 -8.51
CA PRO A 35 4.32 10.72 -8.23
C PRO A 35 3.28 10.94 -9.32
N THR A 36 2.00 11.07 -8.94
CA THR A 36 0.90 11.32 -9.88
C THR A 36 1.12 12.59 -10.72
N GLY A 37 1.85 13.58 -10.20
CA GLY A 37 2.12 14.79 -10.96
C GLY A 37 3.39 15.52 -10.55
N ARG A 38 3.66 16.61 -11.28
CA ARG A 38 4.70 17.57 -10.95
C ARG A 38 4.16 18.99 -11.08
N THR A 39 4.57 19.86 -10.17
CA THR A 39 4.35 21.31 -10.31
C THR A 39 5.13 21.87 -11.51
N VAL A 40 4.78 23.09 -11.93
CA VAL A 40 5.52 23.85 -12.95
C VAL A 40 7.01 24.02 -12.58
N GLY A 41 7.34 24.10 -11.29
CA GLY A 41 8.72 24.16 -10.78
C GLY A 41 9.43 22.80 -10.66
N GLY A 42 8.82 21.70 -11.13
CA GLY A 42 9.42 20.36 -11.11
C GLY A 42 9.27 19.58 -9.80
N PHE A 43 8.63 20.15 -8.78
CA PHE A 43 8.36 19.44 -7.51
C PHE A 43 7.32 18.35 -7.70
N ARG A 44 7.54 17.19 -7.06
CA ARG A 44 6.62 16.04 -7.05
C ARG A 44 5.33 16.37 -6.31
N LEU A 45 4.23 15.92 -6.88
CA LEU A 45 2.88 15.99 -6.33
C LEU A 45 2.32 14.58 -6.19
N TYR A 46 1.62 14.35 -5.09
CA TYR A 46 1.06 13.06 -4.73
C TYR A 46 -0.43 13.20 -4.40
N THR A 47 -1.24 12.24 -4.80
CA THR A 47 -2.68 12.21 -4.54
C THR A 47 -3.00 11.47 -3.23
N HIS A 48 -4.29 11.39 -2.90
CA HIS A 48 -4.73 10.55 -1.79
C HIS A 48 -4.49 9.05 -2.06
N ASP A 49 -4.50 8.63 -3.32
CA ASP A 49 -4.23 7.24 -3.72
C ASP A 49 -2.76 6.89 -3.50
N ASP A 50 -1.85 7.81 -3.82
CA ASP A 50 -0.42 7.69 -3.50
C ASP A 50 -0.18 7.51 -2.00
N PHE A 51 -0.94 8.25 -1.18
CA PHE A 51 -0.93 8.07 0.27
C PHE A 51 -1.43 6.68 0.70
N GLY A 52 -2.54 6.21 0.12
CA GLY A 52 -3.07 4.87 0.36
C GLY A 52 -2.05 3.77 0.03
N ARG A 53 -1.39 3.91 -1.12
CA ARG A 53 -0.31 3.03 -1.59
C ARG A 53 0.86 2.97 -0.60
N LEU A 54 1.36 4.13 -0.17
CA LEU A 54 2.41 4.22 0.85
C LEU A 54 2.00 3.57 2.17
N MET A 55 0.75 3.72 2.58
CA MET A 55 0.26 3.13 3.82
C MET A 55 0.17 1.61 3.74
N LEU A 56 -0.16 1.06 2.58
CA LEU A 56 -0.10 -0.38 2.37
C LEU A 56 1.34 -0.89 2.43
N ILE A 57 2.28 -0.26 1.69
CA ILE A 57 3.70 -0.60 1.72
C ILE A 57 4.25 -0.59 3.16
N ARG A 58 3.90 0.44 3.95
CA ARG A 58 4.31 0.55 5.34
C ARG A 58 3.83 -0.63 6.19
N ARG A 59 2.61 -1.14 5.98
CA ARG A 59 2.04 -2.28 6.71
C ARG A 59 2.67 -3.62 6.31
N MET A 60 3.18 -3.73 5.09
CA MET A 60 3.85 -4.93 4.59
C MET A 60 5.26 -5.11 5.18
N LYS A 61 5.94 -4.02 5.53
CA LYS A 61 7.33 -4.07 6.03
C LYS A 61 7.50 -4.89 7.32
N PRO A 62 6.71 -4.70 8.39
CA PRO A 62 6.83 -5.51 9.61
C PRO A 62 6.56 -6.99 9.38
N LEU A 63 5.72 -7.33 8.40
CA LEU A 63 5.43 -8.70 8.01
C LEU A 63 6.54 -9.33 7.16
N GLY A 64 7.64 -8.62 6.88
CA GLY A 64 8.79 -9.17 6.16
C GLY A 64 8.56 -9.36 4.66
N PHE A 65 7.60 -8.66 4.05
CA PHE A 65 7.45 -8.67 2.60
C PHE A 65 8.64 -8.02 1.87
N THR A 66 9.07 -8.64 0.77
CA THR A 66 10.14 -8.10 -0.08
C THR A 66 9.61 -6.96 -0.97
N LEU A 67 10.52 -6.23 -1.62
CA LEU A 67 10.11 -5.15 -2.54
C LEU A 67 9.37 -5.70 -3.77
N GLU A 68 9.75 -6.90 -4.23
CA GLU A 68 9.11 -7.59 -5.34
C GLU A 68 7.68 -7.99 -4.96
N GLU A 69 7.49 -8.56 -3.76
CA GLU A 69 6.17 -8.93 -3.24
C GLU A 69 5.27 -7.71 -3.04
N MET A 70 5.83 -6.59 -2.55
CA MET A 70 5.11 -5.31 -2.44
C MET A 70 4.66 -4.82 -3.81
N THR A 71 5.56 -4.81 -4.79
CA THR A 71 5.24 -4.39 -6.16
C THR A 71 4.12 -5.23 -6.77
N GLU A 72 4.19 -6.56 -6.61
CA GLU A 72 3.16 -7.47 -7.16
C GLU A 72 1.80 -7.27 -6.50
N LEU A 73 1.74 -7.15 -5.17
CA LEU A 73 0.47 -6.91 -4.48
C LEU A 73 -0.14 -5.58 -4.89
N LEU A 74 0.67 -4.53 -5.04
CA LEU A 74 0.20 -3.23 -5.49
C LEU A 74 -0.39 -3.31 -6.90
N ARG A 75 0.27 -3.99 -7.85
CA ARG A 75 -0.27 -4.19 -9.20
C ARG A 75 -1.61 -4.92 -9.20
N ILE A 76 -1.73 -5.95 -8.37
CA ILE A 76 -2.99 -6.69 -8.20
C ILE A 76 -4.08 -5.74 -7.69
N ILE A 77 -3.78 -4.88 -6.72
CA ILE A 77 -4.77 -3.91 -6.20
C ILE A 77 -5.14 -2.86 -7.26
N ASP A 78 -4.16 -2.40 -8.04
CA ASP A 78 -4.38 -1.42 -9.10
C ASP A 78 -5.34 -1.98 -10.18
N SER A 79 -5.24 -3.27 -10.53
CA SER A 79 -6.18 -3.91 -11.48
C SER A 79 -7.61 -3.99 -10.97
N PHE A 80 -7.80 -4.14 -9.65
CA PHE A 80 -9.12 -4.05 -9.01
C PHE A 80 -9.65 -2.60 -8.94
N GLY A 81 -8.78 -1.61 -8.92
CA GLY A 81 -9.13 -0.19 -8.83
C GLY A 81 -9.55 0.43 -10.17
N SER A 82 -8.89 0.05 -11.27
CA SER A 82 -9.15 0.56 -12.62
C SER A 82 -10.58 0.32 -13.11
N ASP A 83 -11.27 -0.71 -12.59
CA ASP A 83 -12.64 -1.06 -12.99
C ASP A 83 -13.72 -0.11 -12.43
N ARG A 84 -13.39 0.70 -11.41
CA ARG A 84 -14.32 1.66 -10.78
C ARG A 84 -14.28 3.06 -11.38
N ALA A 85 -13.19 3.43 -12.06
CA ALA A 85 -13.00 4.76 -12.63
C ALA A 85 -13.66 4.94 -14.02
N GLY A 86 -14.32 3.90 -14.56
CA GLY A 86 -14.90 3.89 -15.91
C GLY A 86 -16.40 4.20 -16.00
N SER A 87 -17.07 4.56 -14.91
CA SER A 87 -18.54 4.76 -14.90
C SER A 87 -18.96 6.12 -14.34
N ASP A 88 -18.70 7.19 -15.08
CA ASP A 88 -19.41 8.47 -14.95
C ASP A 88 -20.47 8.58 -16.08
N ASP A 89 -21.28 7.54 -16.26
CA ASP A 89 -22.49 7.60 -17.09
C ASP A 89 -23.74 7.56 -16.19
N PRO A 90 -24.45 8.70 -15.99
CA PRO A 90 -25.59 8.78 -15.10
C PRO A 90 -26.85 8.29 -15.82
N GLY A 91 -26.94 7.00 -16.08
CA GLY A 91 -28.18 6.46 -16.61
C GLY A 91 -28.06 5.08 -17.23
N GLU A 92 -27.91 4.04 -16.41
CA GLU A 92 -28.53 2.75 -16.72
C GLU A 92 -28.49 1.82 -15.49
N SER A 93 -29.56 1.05 -15.31
CA SER A 93 -29.64 -0.08 -14.39
C SER A 93 -28.70 -1.19 -14.85
N HIS A 94 -27.39 -0.98 -14.70
CA HIS A 94 -26.42 -2.06 -14.80
C HIS A 94 -26.12 -2.54 -13.39
N SER A 95 -26.59 -3.75 -13.08
CA SER A 95 -25.97 -4.55 -12.02
C SER A 95 -24.67 -5.10 -12.63
N PRO A 96 -23.49 -4.53 -12.34
CA PRO A 96 -22.27 -5.01 -12.94
C PRO A 96 -21.77 -6.10 -12.01
N VAL A 97 -22.03 -7.37 -12.35
CA VAL A 97 -21.23 -8.47 -11.81
C VAL A 97 -19.85 -8.33 -12.45
N GLN A 98 -19.02 -7.45 -11.86
CA GLN A 98 -17.61 -7.28 -12.19
C GLN A 98 -16.92 -8.62 -11.93
N THR A 99 -16.81 -9.42 -12.98
CA THR A 99 -16.08 -10.68 -12.96
C THR A 99 -14.60 -10.33 -13.05
N HIS A 100 -14.02 -9.97 -11.91
CA HIS A 100 -12.58 -9.77 -11.80
C HIS A 100 -11.86 -11.03 -12.28
N ASN A 101 -10.66 -10.86 -12.85
CA ASN A 101 -9.84 -11.96 -13.31
C ASN A 101 -9.65 -12.99 -12.16
N PRO A 102 -10.13 -14.25 -12.31
CA PRO A 102 -10.07 -15.24 -11.24
C PRO A 102 -8.63 -15.53 -10.81
N VAL A 103 -7.66 -15.33 -11.72
CA VAL A 103 -6.23 -15.48 -11.42
C VAL A 103 -5.74 -14.40 -10.47
N GLU A 104 -6.11 -13.14 -10.68
CA GLU A 104 -5.72 -12.03 -9.81
C GLU A 104 -6.36 -12.14 -8.44
N ARG A 105 -7.62 -12.60 -8.40
CA ARG A 105 -8.30 -12.89 -7.12
C ARG A 105 -7.59 -14.00 -6.35
N ALA A 106 -7.22 -15.10 -7.00
CA ALA A 106 -6.46 -16.18 -6.38
C ALA A 106 -5.08 -15.72 -5.89
N LYS A 107 -4.40 -14.83 -6.62
CA LYS A 107 -3.14 -14.22 -6.15
C LYS A 107 -3.36 -13.37 -4.91
N LEU A 108 -4.40 -12.54 -4.88
CA LEU A 108 -4.75 -11.74 -3.70
C LEU A 108 -5.02 -12.64 -2.48
N ASP A 109 -5.77 -13.73 -2.66
CA ASP A 109 -6.05 -14.69 -1.60
C ASP A 109 -4.76 -15.36 -1.08
N SER A 110 -3.79 -15.64 -1.96
CA SER A 110 -2.46 -16.12 -1.56
C SER A 110 -1.69 -15.08 -0.72
N PHE A 111 -1.73 -13.80 -1.11
CA PHE A 111 -1.13 -12.73 -0.30
C PHE A 111 -1.77 -12.60 1.08
N ILE A 112 -3.09 -12.76 1.18
CA ILE A 112 -3.81 -12.79 2.45
C ILE A 112 -3.33 -13.96 3.32
N ALA A 113 -3.24 -15.17 2.74
CA ALA A 113 -2.75 -16.35 3.45
C ALA A 113 -1.31 -16.16 3.95
N GLN A 114 -0.42 -15.61 3.12
CA GLN A 114 0.95 -15.29 3.52
C GLN A 114 0.99 -14.24 4.64
N ALA A 115 0.16 -13.19 4.59
CA ALA A 115 0.10 -12.19 5.64
C ALA A 115 -0.35 -12.80 6.98
N VAL A 116 -1.32 -13.72 6.95
CA VAL A 116 -1.78 -14.47 8.14
C VAL A 116 -0.65 -15.33 8.71
N GLU A 117 0.06 -16.08 7.86
CA GLU A 117 1.18 -16.93 8.30
C GLU A 117 2.31 -16.10 8.92
N ARG A 118 2.70 -14.99 8.28
CA ARG A 118 3.76 -14.11 8.79
C ARG A 118 3.36 -13.40 10.08
N ARG A 119 2.09 -13.01 10.23
CA ARG A 119 1.52 -12.51 11.50
C ARG A 119 1.65 -13.56 12.60
N ALA A 120 1.29 -14.82 12.35
CA ALA A 120 1.39 -15.88 13.35
C ALA A 120 2.85 -16.10 13.81
N LYS A 121 3.82 -16.02 12.88
CA LYS A 121 5.25 -16.06 13.22
C LYS A 121 5.68 -14.88 14.10
N LEU A 122 5.20 -13.66 13.81
CA LEU A 122 5.46 -12.49 14.66
C LEU A 122 4.87 -12.65 16.06
N GLU A 123 3.66 -13.21 16.19
CA GLU A 123 3.04 -13.50 17.49
C GLU A 123 3.89 -14.49 18.31
N GLN A 124 4.43 -15.53 17.66
CA GLN A 124 5.37 -16.45 18.30
C GLN A 124 6.66 -15.75 18.76
N GLN A 125 7.22 -14.87 17.92
CA GLN A 125 8.41 -14.09 18.28
C GLN A 125 8.16 -13.13 19.44
N LEU A 126 6.99 -12.50 19.49
CA LEU A 126 6.58 -11.65 20.60
C LEU A 126 6.51 -12.45 21.91
N ALA A 127 5.86 -13.62 21.88
CA ALA A 127 5.77 -14.49 23.05
C ALA A 127 7.16 -14.89 23.59
N MET A 128 8.08 -15.28 22.70
CA MET A 128 9.46 -15.60 23.10
C MET A 128 10.20 -14.38 23.69
N ALA A 129 9.97 -13.19 23.14
CA ALA A 129 10.58 -11.97 23.67
C ALA A 129 10.03 -11.62 25.06
N ASP A 130 8.72 -11.81 25.28
CA ASP A 130 8.08 -11.60 26.57
C ASP A 130 8.62 -12.58 27.63
N GLU A 131 8.71 -13.88 27.30
CA GLU A 131 9.34 -14.90 28.17
C GLU A 131 10.78 -14.52 28.54
N PHE A 132 11.56 -14.06 27.56
CA PHE A 132 12.93 -13.62 27.81
C PHE A 132 13.00 -12.42 28.77
N LEU A 133 12.10 -11.44 28.63
CA LEU A 133 12.01 -10.30 29.52
C LEU A 133 11.62 -10.71 30.96
N GLU A 134 10.73 -11.67 31.11
CA GLU A 134 10.36 -12.22 32.42
C GLU A 134 11.55 -12.89 33.11
N LEU A 135 12.31 -13.70 32.38
CA LEU A 135 13.53 -14.34 32.90
C LEU A 135 14.56 -13.32 33.38
N LEU A 136 14.76 -12.22 32.64
CA LEU A 136 15.70 -11.16 33.03
C LEU A 136 15.23 -10.38 34.26
N ARG A 137 13.91 -10.18 34.44
CA ARG A 137 13.35 -9.46 35.60
C ARG A 137 13.37 -10.28 36.90
N ALA A 138 13.51 -11.61 36.79
CA ALA A 138 13.57 -12.51 37.93
C ALA A 138 14.98 -12.66 38.52
N GLN A 139 16.00 -12.03 37.92
CA GLN A 139 17.38 -11.95 38.44
C GLN A 139 17.57 -10.69 39.28
#